data_AF-A0AB34CZ88-F1
#
_entry.id   AF-A0AB34CZ88-F1
#
_cell.length_a   1.000
_cell.length_b   1.000
_cell.length_c   1.000
_cell.angle_alpha   90.00
_cell.angle_beta   90.00
_cell.angle_gamma   90.00
#
_symmetry.space_group_name_H-M   'P 1'
#
loop_
_entity.id
_entity.type
_entity.pdbx_description
1 polymer ?
#
loop_
_entity_poly.entity_id
_entity_poly.type
_entity_poly.pdbx_seq_one_letter_code
_entity_poly.pdbx_strand_id
1 'polypeptide(L)' 'MSQVPGFLKFVLAKERRYVYLAIAEKKNKRVLTHIVYRFGPLEKALEAMYEMRDGFENLFPLELKERGYD' A
#
# COMPACT_ATOMS: atom_id res chain seq x y z
N MET A 1 -13.52 -9.85 10.20
CA MET A 1 -13.72 -8.49 9.66
C MET A 1 -13.60 -8.57 8.15
N SER A 2 -14.49 -7.97 7.36
CA SER A 2 -14.36 -7.96 5.90
C SER A 2 -13.20 -7.03 5.54
N GLN A 3 -12.11 -7.57 5.01
CA GLN A 3 -10.99 -6.77 4.52
C GLN A 3 -11.48 -5.96 3.31
N VAL A 4 -11.26 -4.65 3.33
CA VAL A 4 -11.49 -3.83 2.13
C VAL A 4 -10.27 -4.04 1.23
N PRO A 5 -10.45 -4.54 0.00
CA PRO A 5 -9.32 -4.77 -0.88
C PRO A 5 -8.61 -3.45 -1.19
N GLY A 6 -7.33 -3.39 -0.82
CA GLY A 6 -6.45 -2.30 -1.21
C GLY A 6 -5.98 -2.45 -2.64
N PHE A 7 -5.52 -1.36 -3.24
CA PHE A 7 -4.88 -1.34 -4.55
C PHE A 7 -3.62 -0.48 -4.54
N LEU A 8 -2.69 -0.79 -5.43
CA LEU A 8 -1.48 0.01 -5.60
C LEU A 8 -1.81 1.30 -6.36
N LYS A 9 -1.45 2.43 -5.75
CA LYS A 9 -1.56 3.76 -6.36
C LYS A 9 -0.17 4.27 -6.71
N PHE A 10 0.00 4.64 -7.98
CA PHE A 10 1.22 5.25 -8.50
C PHE A 10 1.03 6.75 -8.62
N VAL A 11 1.92 7.53 -8.01
CA VAL A 11 1.86 9.00 -8.05
C VAL A 11 3.16 9.55 -8.58
N LEU A 12 3.10 10.40 -9.61
CA LEU A 12 4.24 11.14 -10.11
C LEU A 12 4.40 12.43 -9.29
N ALA A 13 5.56 12.62 -8.67
CA ALA A 13 5.88 13.83 -7.91
C ALA A 13 7.36 14.17 -8.09
N LYS A 14 7.66 15.40 -8.52
CA LYS A 14 9.03 15.89 -8.74
C LYS A 14 9.85 14.89 -9.58
N GLU A 15 9.31 14.49 -10.73
CA GLU A 15 9.92 13.55 -11.70
C GLU A 15 10.14 12.11 -11.18
N ARG A 16 9.77 11.81 -9.94
CA ARG A 16 9.85 10.46 -9.37
C ARG A 16 8.46 9.85 -9.24
N ARG A 17 8.34 8.57 -9.57
CA ARG A 17 7.10 7.80 -9.37
C ARG A 17 7.15 7.15 -8.00
N TYR A 18 6.11 7.33 -7.20
CA TYR A 18 5.97 6.75 -5.87
C TYR A 18 4.85 5.72 -5.86
N VAL A 19 4.99 4.70 -5.02
CA VAL A 19 4.05 3.60 -4.87
C VAL A 19 3.46 3.62 -3.47
N TYR A 20 2.15 3.47 -3.41
CA TYR A 20 1.36 3.48 -2.18
C TYR A 20 0.35 2.33 -2.20
N LEU A 21 0.04 1.77 -1.04
CA LEU A 21 -1.18 0.99 -0.85
C LEU A 21 -2.31 1.97 -0.50
N ALA A 22 -3.43 1.88 -1.21
CA ALA A 22 -4.60 2.69 -0.97
C ALA A 22 -5.87 1.85 -0.89
N ILE A 23 -6.85 2.31 -0.10
CA ILE A 23 -8.20 1.74 -0.04
C ILE A 23 -9.19 2.72 -0.64
N ALA A 24 -10.24 2.20 -1.29
CA ALA A 24 -11.37 2.99 -1.74
C ALA A 24 -12.53 2.79 -0.76
N GLU A 25 -12.92 3.86 -0.07
CA GLU A 25 -14.10 3.87 0.79
C GLU A 25 -15.22 4.67 0.14
N LYS A 26 -16.41 4.06 0.03
CA LYS A 26 -17.59 4.74 -0.48
C LYS A 26 -18.39 5.35 0.68
N LYS A 27 -18.37 6.68 0.79
CA LYS A 27 -19.12 7.42 1.81
C LYS A 27 -20.03 8.46 1.13
N ASN A 28 -21.31 8.48 1.46
CA ASN A 28 -22.28 9.46 0.95
C ASN A 28 -22.26 9.62 -0.58
N LYS A 29 -22.34 8.50 -1.32
CA LYS A 29 -22.27 8.44 -2.80
C LYS A 29 -20.94 8.92 -3.42
N ARG A 30 -19.93 9.30 -2.63
CA ARG A 30 -18.59 9.66 -3.09
C ARG A 30 -17.60 8.53 -2.78
N VAL A 31 -16.65 8.31 -3.67
CA VAL A 31 -15.52 7.40 -3.45
C VAL A 31 -14.35 8.23 -2.93
N LEU A 32 -13.89 7.91 -1.73
CA LEU A 32 -12.70 8.51 -1.12
C LEU A 32 -11.57 7.49 -1.17
N THR A 33 -10.42 7.90 -1.69
CA THR A 33 -9.20 7.08 -1.69
C THR A 33 -8.34 7.46 -0.50
N HIS A 34 -8.10 6.52 0.40
CA HIS A 34 -7.22 6.69 1.55
C HIS A 34 -5.92 5.93 1.33
N ILE A 35 -4.78 6.60 1.51
CA ILE A 35 -3.47 5.94 1.50
C ILE A 35 -3.27 5.28 2.85
N VAL A 36 -2.99 3.97 2.84
CA VAL A 36 -2.80 3.17 4.05
C VAL A 36 -1.33 2.82 4.29
N TYR A 37 -0.52 2.77 3.23
CA TYR A 37 0.93 2.53 3.34
C TYR A 37 1.70 3.19 2.20
N ARG A 38 2.95 3.58 2.46
CA ARG A 38 3.86 4.16 1.47
C ARG A 38 5.07 3.23 1.29
N PHE A 39 5.17 2.61 0.11
CA PHE A 39 6.34 1.82 -0.25
C PHE A 39 7.54 2.69 -0.67
N GLY A 40 7.27 3.91 -1.16
CA GLY A 40 8.33 4.86 -1.54
C GLY A 40 8.51 4.99 -3.05
N PRO A 41 9.69 5.45 -3.53
CA PRO A 41 9.98 5.56 -4.96
C PRO A 41 9.87 4.20 -5.66
N LEU A 42 9.35 4.16 -6.89
CA LEU A 42 9.07 2.94 -7.64
C LEU A 42 10.28 2.00 -7.73
N GLU A 43 11.46 2.56 -7.99
CA GLU A 43 12.73 1.83 -8.09
C GLU A 43 13.01 0.99 -6.83
N LYS A 44 12.79 1.58 -5.65
CA LYS A 44 13.01 0.91 -4.35
C LYS A 44 11.79 0.12 -3.89
N ALA A 45 10.60 0.55 -4.28
CA ALA A 45 9.34 -0.07 -3.87
C ALA A 45 9.24 -1.50 -4.40
N LEU A 46 9.66 -1.75 -5.64
CA LEU A 46 9.65 -3.10 -6.22
C LEU A 46 10.59 -4.04 -5.46
N GLU A 47 11.83 -3.62 -5.23
CA GLU A 47 12.82 -4.40 -4.46
C GLU A 47 12.32 -4.71 -3.05
N ALA A 48 11.84 -3.69 -2.33
CA ALA A 48 11.28 -3.88 -0.99
C ALA A 48 10.05 -4.80 -0.98
N MET A 49 9.19 -4.76 -2.00
CA MET A 49 8.06 -5.69 -2.12
C MET A 49 8.51 -7.14 -2.33
N TYR A 50 9.56 -7.36 -3.12
CA TYR A 50 10.14 -8.69 -3.31
C TYR A 50 10.77 -9.21 -2.01
N GLU A 51 11.54 -8.39 -1.32
CA GLU A 51 12.13 -8.75 -0.02
C GLU A 51 11.05 -9.05 1.02
N MET A 52 9.99 -8.22 1.10
CA MET A 52 8.85 -8.47 1.99
C MET A 52 8.13 -9.77 1.68
N ARG A 53 7.99 -10.13 0.39
CA ARG A 53 7.40 -11.42 0.01
C ARG A 53 8.23 -12.58 0.51
N ASP A 54 9.55 -12.50 0.37
CA ASP A 54 10.46 -13.59 0.74
C ASP A 54 10.70 -13.65 2.27
N GLY A 55 10.58 -12.51 2.97
CA GLY A 55 10.79 -12.35 4.42
C GLY A 55 9.55 -11.91 5.19
N PHE A 56 8.36 -12.32 4.78
CA PHE A 56 7.06 -11.80 5.25
C PHE A 56 6.92 -11.70 6.77
N GLU A 57 7.34 -12.74 7.51
CA GLU A 57 7.20 -12.76 8.96
C GLU A 57 7.93 -11.61 9.65
N ASN A 58 9.10 -11.23 9.12
CA ASN A 58 10.00 -10.26 9.72
C ASN A 58 9.93 -8.86 9.08
N LEU A 59 9.65 -8.79 7.78
CA LEU A 59 9.76 -7.56 6.99
C LEU A 59 8.40 -6.93 6.68
N PHE A 60 7.30 -7.68 6.78
CA PHE A 60 6.00 -7.14 6.46
C PHE A 60 5.55 -6.12 7.52
N PRO A 61 5.13 -4.90 7.13
CA PRO A 61 4.82 -3.83 8.07
C PRO A 61 3.74 -4.21 9.09
N LEU A 62 4.03 -3.98 10.38
CA LEU A 62 3.09 -4.28 11.46
C LEU A 62 1.75 -3.53 11.27
N GLU A 63 1.80 -2.28 10.80
CA GLU A 63 0.61 -1.46 10.52
C GLU A 63 -0.32 -2.05 9.45
N LEU A 64 0.23 -2.88 8.55
CA LEU A 64 -0.55 -3.62 7.56
C LEU A 64 -1.11 -4.91 8.16
N LYS A 65 -0.33 -5.64 8.98
CA LYS A 65 -0.81 -6.83 9.72
C LYS A 65 -1.99 -6.47 10.64
N GLU A 66 -1.88 -5.37 11.38
CA GLU A 66 -2.95 -4.89 12.28
C GLU A 66 -4.24 -4.53 11.53
N ARG A 67 -4.12 -4.15 10.25
CA ARG A 67 -5.27 -3.89 9.36
C ARG A 67 -5.79 -5.14 8.66
N GLY A 68 -5.21 -6.31 8.95
CA GLY A 68 -5.59 -7.60 8.38
C GLY A 68 -5.09 -7.83 6.96
N TYR A 69 -4.01 -7.17 6.54
CA TYR A 69 -3.31 -7.51 5.29
C TYR A 69 -2.28 -8.61 5.54
N ASP A 70 -2.16 -9.50 4.56
CA ASP A 70 -1.23 -10.63 4.48
C ASP A 70 -0.56 -10.73 3.09
#